data_AF-A0A963AZY2-F1
#
_entry.id   AF-A0A963AZY2-F1
#
_cell.length_a   1.000
_cell.length_b   1.000
_cell.length_c   1.000
_cell.angle_alpha   90.00
_cell.angle_beta   90.00
_cell.angle_gamma   90.00
#
_symmetry.space_group_name_H-M   'P 1'
#
loop_
_entity.id
_entity.type
_entity.pdbx_description
1 polymer ?
#
loop_
_entity_poly.entity_id
_entity_poly.type
_entity_poly.pdbx_seq_one_letter_code
_entity_poly.pdbx_strand_id
1 'polypeptide(L)'
;MLASRRRFRTAIDVWPGYVDALSALLMLVIFTLLIFTLAQVFLAETLSDRERELSDLNSRLRELNSLLGLEQEKNQQLDRKVTQISDEYSQSLEKQYELFGEIENLNKVVAADKETIELQLRTLASLQQDINALRELRTQLEGEVARLSTSLKGSEAVVGLLRDRSKALQARLADEEERTLLAQASIERKDIRIDELFVMVEAGKQALEHERELSTSAKAQVDLLNRQIAALREQLGVISQALKLAEEKSQDQELEISDLGKRLNVLLAKQVNELEKYRSEFFGTLRKVLGQNPNIRVVGDRFVFPSELLFDSGSATLGQEGKGELAKLAVTLEGIAAKIPPGVNWILRVDGHTDRQPINTDKFPSNWELSTARAVSVVRYLASQGISATRLAATGFGQYHPVDRGETAEAYQRNRRIEIKLTDR
;
A
#
# COMPACT_ATOMS: atom_id res chain seq x y z
N MET A 1 202.20 -111.93 -12.90
CA MET A 1 202.18 -113.21 -13.66
C MET A 1 201.87 -112.86 -15.12
N LEU A 2 202.84 -113.04 -16.02
CA LEU A 2 203.04 -114.20 -16.91
C LEU A 2 201.98 -114.23 -18.05
N ALA A 3 202.36 -114.02 -19.32
CA ALA A 3 202.88 -115.03 -20.29
C ALA A 3 201.72 -115.50 -21.22
N SER A 4 201.84 -115.91 -22.50
CA SER A 4 202.95 -116.13 -23.46
C SER A 4 202.42 -116.41 -24.89
N ARG A 5 203.36 -116.42 -25.88
CA ARG A 5 203.49 -117.21 -27.15
C ARG A 5 202.71 -116.79 -28.43
N ARG A 6 203.18 -117.02 -29.69
CA ARG A 6 204.49 -117.16 -30.42
C ARG A 6 204.23 -117.50 -31.94
N ARG A 7 205.05 -116.98 -32.89
CA ARG A 7 205.41 -117.47 -34.28
C ARG A 7 204.29 -117.61 -35.35
N PHE A 8 204.39 -117.36 -36.67
CA PHE A 8 205.43 -117.09 -37.71
C PHE A 8 204.71 -116.56 -39.01
N ARG A 9 205.18 -115.54 -39.77
CA ARG A 9 204.88 -115.25 -41.22
C ARG A 9 205.56 -113.93 -41.71
N THR A 10 206.24 -113.94 -42.86
CA THR A 10 206.94 -112.80 -43.53
C THR A 10 206.68 -112.91 -45.05
N ALA A 11 206.64 -111.87 -45.90
CA ALA A 11 207.23 -110.53 -45.86
C ALA A 11 206.30 -109.45 -46.50
N ILE A 12 206.74 -108.19 -46.43
CA ILE A 12 205.97 -106.94 -46.23
C ILE A 12 205.74 -106.14 -47.53
N ASP A 13 204.56 -105.52 -47.62
CA ASP A 13 204.11 -104.73 -48.77
C ASP A 13 203.00 -103.67 -48.41
N VAL A 14 202.97 -102.55 -49.17
CA VAL A 14 201.83 -101.66 -49.60
C VAL A 14 201.14 -100.57 -48.69
N TRP A 15 201.47 -99.26 -48.93
CA TRP A 15 200.59 -98.06 -49.22
C TRP A 15 199.58 -97.43 -48.18
N PRO A 16 198.90 -96.25 -48.42
CA PRO A 16 199.24 -94.88 -47.97
C PRO A 16 198.18 -94.14 -47.06
N GLY A 17 198.47 -92.92 -46.57
CA GLY A 17 197.74 -92.23 -45.48
C GLY A 17 196.95 -90.92 -45.79
N TYR A 18 196.17 -90.78 -46.86
CA TYR A 18 195.37 -89.55 -47.15
C TYR A 18 193.88 -89.62 -46.75
N VAL A 19 193.34 -90.79 -46.40
CA VAL A 19 191.91 -90.98 -46.08
C VAL A 19 191.49 -90.30 -44.77
N ASP A 20 192.42 -90.11 -43.82
CA ASP A 20 192.10 -89.67 -42.46
C ASP A 20 191.77 -88.16 -42.35
N ALA A 21 192.25 -87.33 -43.28
CA ALA A 21 191.96 -85.89 -43.27
C ALA A 21 190.56 -85.55 -43.79
N LEU A 22 190.01 -86.36 -44.70
CA LEU A 22 188.73 -86.09 -45.37
C LEU A 22 187.53 -86.50 -44.48
N SER A 23 187.68 -87.55 -43.67
CA SER A 23 186.74 -87.97 -42.63
C SER A 23 186.65 -86.96 -41.48
N ALA A 24 187.79 -86.37 -41.06
CA ALA A 24 187.80 -85.33 -40.03
C ALA A 24 187.05 -84.06 -40.45
N LEU A 25 187.17 -83.64 -41.72
CA LEU A 25 186.46 -82.48 -42.26
C LEU A 25 184.95 -82.73 -42.39
N LEU A 26 184.55 -83.95 -42.77
CA LEU A 26 183.14 -84.36 -42.81
C LEU A 26 182.50 -84.38 -41.41
N MET A 27 183.23 -84.85 -40.40
CA MET A 27 182.77 -84.87 -39.00
C MET A 27 182.60 -83.45 -38.43
N LEU A 28 183.50 -82.52 -38.78
CA LEU A 28 183.37 -81.10 -38.43
C LEU A 28 182.12 -80.47 -39.06
N VAL A 29 181.87 -80.73 -40.35
CA VAL A 29 180.70 -80.19 -41.06
C VAL A 29 179.39 -80.76 -40.51
N ILE A 30 179.35 -82.05 -40.18
CA ILE A 30 178.18 -82.67 -39.54
C ILE A 30 177.97 -82.09 -38.13
N PHE A 31 179.04 -81.88 -37.37
CA PHE A 31 178.96 -81.29 -36.03
C PHE A 31 178.47 -79.85 -36.05
N THR A 32 178.96 -79.01 -36.97
CA THR A 32 178.48 -77.63 -37.13
C THR A 32 177.03 -77.58 -37.61
N LEU A 33 176.64 -78.46 -38.53
CA LEU A 33 175.23 -78.63 -38.92
C LEU A 33 174.36 -79.06 -37.75
N LEU A 34 174.82 -79.98 -36.90
CA LEU A 34 174.06 -80.49 -35.76
C LEU A 34 173.89 -79.41 -34.68
N ILE A 35 174.93 -78.62 -34.39
CA ILE A 35 174.80 -77.45 -33.51
C ILE A 35 173.83 -76.43 -34.10
N PHE A 36 173.93 -76.17 -35.41
CA PHE A 36 173.05 -75.20 -36.07
C PHE A 36 171.59 -75.65 -36.08
N THR A 37 171.31 -76.92 -36.35
CA THR A 37 169.95 -77.46 -36.27
C THR A 37 169.43 -77.45 -34.84
N LEU A 38 170.27 -77.76 -33.84
CA LEU A 38 169.90 -77.65 -32.42
C LEU A 38 169.58 -76.19 -32.03
N ALA A 39 170.39 -75.24 -32.51
CA ALA A 39 170.17 -73.81 -32.31
C ALA A 39 168.91 -73.31 -33.03
N GLN A 40 168.60 -73.81 -34.23
CA GLN A 40 167.35 -73.50 -34.92
C GLN A 40 166.14 -74.08 -34.21
N VAL A 41 166.23 -75.30 -33.68
CA VAL A 41 165.16 -75.91 -32.88
C VAL A 41 164.93 -75.10 -31.62
N PHE A 42 165.99 -74.73 -30.90
CA PHE A 42 165.89 -73.91 -29.69
C PHE A 42 165.36 -72.50 -29.98
N LEU A 43 165.80 -71.88 -31.09
CA LEU A 43 165.29 -70.58 -31.52
C LEU A 43 163.82 -70.66 -31.96
N ALA A 44 163.42 -71.73 -32.64
CA ALA A 44 162.03 -71.97 -33.03
C ALA A 44 161.14 -72.26 -31.81
N GLU A 45 161.66 -72.96 -30.81
CA GLU A 45 160.96 -73.23 -29.54
C GLU A 45 160.80 -71.94 -28.72
N THR A 46 161.87 -71.16 -28.55
CA THR A 46 161.80 -69.85 -27.86
C THR A 46 160.94 -68.82 -28.61
N LEU A 47 160.99 -68.78 -29.94
CA LEU A 47 160.08 -67.94 -30.73
C LEU A 47 158.63 -68.44 -30.63
N SER A 48 158.39 -69.76 -30.67
CA SER A 48 157.05 -70.33 -30.52
C SER A 48 156.47 -70.05 -29.14
N ASP A 49 157.29 -70.12 -28.08
CA ASP A 49 156.87 -69.78 -26.72
C ASP A 49 156.58 -68.29 -26.58
N ARG A 50 157.39 -67.40 -27.17
CA ARG A 50 157.10 -65.96 -27.24
C ARG A 50 155.85 -65.65 -28.05
N GLU A 51 155.61 -66.35 -29.15
CA GLU A 51 154.41 -66.23 -29.98
C GLU A 51 153.16 -66.67 -29.18
N ARG A 52 153.28 -67.72 -28.35
CA ARG A 52 152.21 -68.17 -27.44
C ARG A 52 151.94 -67.17 -26.32
N GLU A 53 152.99 -66.64 -25.68
CA GLU A 53 152.86 -65.58 -24.67
C GLU A 53 152.20 -64.32 -25.25
N LEU A 54 152.60 -63.90 -26.45
CA LEU A 54 151.99 -62.76 -27.15
C LEU A 54 150.54 -63.04 -27.54
N SER A 55 150.24 -64.26 -27.97
CA SER A 55 148.87 -64.68 -28.29
C SER A 55 147.97 -64.69 -27.04
N ASP A 56 148.47 -65.18 -25.91
CA ASP A 56 147.77 -65.16 -24.61
C ASP A 56 147.61 -63.73 -24.07
N LEU A 57 148.64 -62.89 -24.20
CA LEU A 57 148.53 -61.48 -23.82
C LEU A 57 147.51 -60.76 -24.70
N ASN A 58 147.49 -61.04 -26.00
CA ASN A 58 146.55 -60.43 -26.94
C ASN A 58 145.12 -61.01 -26.80
N SER A 59 144.95 -62.24 -26.32
CA SER A 59 143.63 -62.77 -25.93
C SER A 59 143.12 -62.10 -24.65
N ARG A 60 143.96 -61.98 -23.62
CA ARG A 60 143.64 -61.25 -22.37
C ARG A 60 143.35 -59.77 -22.62
N LEU A 61 144.10 -59.11 -23.52
CA LEU A 61 143.87 -57.72 -23.88
C LEU A 61 142.53 -57.55 -24.60
N ARG A 62 142.13 -58.50 -25.46
CA ARG A 62 140.80 -58.54 -26.08
C ARG A 62 139.69 -58.79 -25.06
N GLU A 63 139.90 -59.70 -24.11
CA GLU A 63 138.96 -59.96 -23.02
C GLU A 63 138.77 -58.74 -22.12
N LEU A 64 139.87 -58.09 -21.69
CA LEU A 64 139.83 -56.87 -20.90
C LEU A 64 139.14 -55.72 -21.64
N ASN A 65 139.41 -55.55 -22.94
CA ASN A 65 138.70 -54.55 -23.76
C ASN A 65 137.21 -54.87 -23.89
N SER A 66 136.83 -56.16 -23.98
CA SER A 66 135.43 -56.58 -23.99
C SER A 66 134.74 -56.34 -22.64
N LEU A 67 135.41 -56.65 -21.54
CA LEU A 67 134.90 -56.40 -20.18
C LEU A 67 134.78 -54.91 -19.91
N LEU A 68 135.77 -54.11 -20.32
CA LEU A 68 135.74 -52.66 -20.24
C LEU A 68 134.59 -52.09 -21.09
N GLY A 69 134.36 -52.62 -22.30
CA GLY A 69 133.22 -52.23 -23.13
C GLY A 69 131.87 -52.53 -22.47
N LEU A 70 131.72 -53.72 -21.86
CA LEU A 70 130.51 -54.08 -21.10
C LEU A 70 130.31 -53.24 -19.84
N GLU A 71 131.39 -52.87 -19.15
CA GLU A 71 131.37 -52.00 -17.97
C GLU A 71 130.97 -50.57 -18.36
N GLN A 72 131.54 -50.05 -19.44
CA GLN A 72 131.17 -48.76 -20.02
C GLN A 72 129.71 -48.74 -20.48
N GLU A 73 129.22 -49.82 -21.12
CA GLU A 73 127.82 -49.94 -21.50
C GLU A 73 126.89 -49.97 -20.28
N LYS A 74 127.24 -50.73 -19.24
CA LYS A 74 126.50 -50.75 -17.97
C LYS A 74 126.47 -49.38 -17.30
N ASN A 75 127.58 -48.66 -17.27
CA ASN A 75 127.64 -47.30 -16.73
C ASN A 75 126.76 -46.34 -17.55
N GLN A 76 126.79 -46.41 -18.87
CA GLN A 76 125.88 -45.63 -19.72
C GLN A 76 124.40 -45.97 -19.46
N GLN A 77 124.06 -47.24 -19.22
CA GLN A 77 122.70 -47.64 -18.86
C GLN A 77 122.31 -47.15 -17.46
N LEU A 78 123.22 -47.20 -16.49
CA LEU A 78 123.01 -46.66 -15.14
C LEU A 78 122.80 -45.15 -15.19
N ASP A 79 123.63 -44.41 -15.93
CA ASP A 79 123.48 -42.97 -16.13
C ASP A 79 122.11 -42.63 -16.73
N ARG A 80 121.67 -43.37 -17.76
CA ARG A 80 120.32 -43.20 -18.32
C ARG A 80 119.22 -43.46 -17.29
N LYS A 81 119.36 -44.50 -16.46
CA LYS A 81 118.39 -44.80 -15.38
C LYS A 81 118.39 -43.73 -14.30
N VAL A 82 119.56 -43.22 -13.91
CA VAL A 82 119.68 -42.13 -12.92
C VAL A 82 119.02 -40.87 -13.46
N THR A 83 119.28 -40.50 -14.72
CA THR A 83 118.60 -39.36 -15.36
C THR A 83 117.09 -39.57 -15.42
N GLN A 84 116.63 -40.75 -15.87
CA GLN A 84 115.20 -41.05 -15.92
C GLN A 84 114.52 -40.96 -14.54
N ILE A 85 115.11 -41.57 -13.50
CA ILE A 85 114.57 -41.51 -12.14
C ILE A 85 114.60 -40.07 -11.60
N SER A 86 115.65 -39.30 -11.91
CA SER A 86 115.76 -37.90 -11.52
C SER A 86 114.66 -37.05 -12.18
N ASP A 87 114.36 -37.30 -13.45
CA ASP A 87 113.29 -36.62 -14.18
C ASP A 87 111.91 -37.02 -13.64
N GLU A 88 111.66 -38.32 -13.43
CA GLU A 88 110.42 -38.83 -12.82
C GLU A 88 110.20 -38.28 -11.40
N TYR A 89 111.26 -38.21 -10.59
CA TYR A 89 111.21 -37.63 -9.25
C TYR A 89 110.90 -36.13 -9.29
N SER A 90 111.51 -35.40 -10.23
CA SER A 90 111.24 -33.96 -10.43
C SER A 90 109.80 -33.70 -10.86
N GLN A 91 109.28 -34.50 -11.80
CA GLN A 91 107.87 -34.44 -12.23
C GLN A 91 106.90 -34.78 -11.10
N SER A 92 107.23 -35.79 -10.28
CA SER A 92 106.41 -36.15 -9.12
C SER A 92 106.40 -35.05 -8.06
N LEU A 93 107.52 -34.36 -7.86
CA LEU A 93 107.60 -33.20 -6.96
C LEU A 93 106.74 -32.04 -7.48
N GLU A 94 106.82 -31.73 -8.78
CA GLU A 94 106.01 -30.68 -9.40
C GLU A 94 104.52 -30.97 -9.24
N LYS A 95 104.09 -32.20 -9.54
CA LYS A 95 102.70 -32.64 -9.32
C LYS A 95 102.29 -32.59 -7.85
N GLN A 96 103.19 -32.88 -6.92
CA GLN A 96 102.94 -32.74 -5.49
C GLN A 96 102.69 -31.27 -5.12
N TYR A 97 103.49 -30.34 -5.63
CA TYR A 97 103.28 -28.90 -5.42
C TYR A 97 101.96 -28.41 -6.04
N GLU A 98 101.61 -28.84 -7.25
CA GLU A 98 100.32 -28.53 -7.89
C GLU A 98 99.14 -29.01 -7.04
N LEU A 99 99.17 -30.27 -6.60
CA LEU A 99 98.12 -30.85 -5.75
C LEU A 99 98.01 -30.13 -4.41
N PHE A 100 99.13 -29.73 -3.79
CA PHE A 100 99.09 -28.93 -2.57
C PHE A 100 98.44 -27.56 -2.80
N GLY A 101 98.75 -26.90 -3.92
CA GLY A 101 98.11 -25.65 -4.30
C GLY A 101 96.60 -25.80 -4.55
N GLU A 102 96.19 -26.89 -5.21
CA GLU A 102 94.77 -27.21 -5.45
C GLU A 102 94.03 -27.49 -4.12
N ILE A 103 94.63 -28.27 -3.22
CA ILE A 103 94.07 -28.54 -1.88
C ILE A 103 93.93 -27.24 -1.08
N GLU A 104 94.94 -26.35 -1.12
CA GLU A 104 94.87 -25.06 -0.43
C GLU A 104 93.72 -24.19 -0.98
N ASN A 105 93.57 -24.14 -2.31
CA ASN A 105 92.48 -23.40 -2.95
C ASN A 105 91.10 -24.00 -2.61
N LEU A 106 90.96 -25.33 -2.67
CA LEU A 106 89.73 -26.02 -2.29
C LEU A 106 89.37 -25.74 -0.83
N ASN A 107 90.35 -25.76 0.08
CA ASN A 107 90.11 -25.42 1.49
C ASN A 107 89.64 -23.97 1.68
N LYS A 108 90.17 -23.02 0.90
CA LYS A 108 89.70 -21.62 0.91
C LYS A 108 88.25 -21.51 0.43
N VAL A 109 87.89 -22.20 -0.65
CA VAL A 109 86.51 -22.24 -1.16
C VAL A 109 85.56 -22.85 -0.15
N VAL A 110 85.90 -24.01 0.42
CA VAL A 110 85.08 -24.68 1.44
C VAL A 110 84.88 -23.79 2.67
N ALA A 111 85.91 -23.05 3.10
CA ALA A 111 85.79 -22.10 4.20
C ALA A 111 84.82 -20.95 3.87
N ALA A 112 84.89 -20.38 2.67
CA ALA A 112 83.99 -19.31 2.23
C ALA A 112 82.54 -19.79 2.05
N ASP A 113 82.35 -20.99 1.49
CA ASP A 113 81.03 -21.61 1.35
C ASP A 113 80.42 -21.91 2.72
N LYS A 114 81.23 -22.39 3.67
CA LYS A 114 80.78 -22.63 5.04
C LYS A 114 80.29 -21.33 5.70
N GLU A 115 81.03 -20.24 5.57
CA GLU A 115 80.62 -18.93 6.09
C GLU A 115 79.30 -18.46 5.45
N THR A 116 79.17 -18.65 4.13
CA THR A 116 77.95 -18.32 3.38
C THR A 116 76.76 -19.15 3.86
N ILE A 117 76.93 -20.46 4.06
CA ILE A 117 75.89 -21.36 4.56
C ILE A 117 75.48 -20.96 5.99
N GLU A 118 76.42 -20.64 6.86
CA GLU A 118 76.12 -20.17 8.22
C GLU A 118 75.30 -18.88 8.21
N LEU A 119 75.60 -17.93 7.32
CA LEU A 119 74.81 -16.70 7.13
C LEU A 119 73.39 -17.00 6.61
N GLN A 120 73.27 -17.89 5.63
CA GLN A 120 71.97 -18.31 5.09
C GLN A 120 71.12 -19.02 6.15
N LEU A 121 71.71 -19.88 6.97
CA LEU A 121 71.01 -20.56 8.07
C LEU A 121 70.50 -19.59 9.12
N ARG A 122 71.29 -18.56 9.48
CA ARG A 122 70.83 -17.48 10.37
C ARG A 122 69.66 -16.71 9.78
N THR A 123 69.73 -16.41 8.48
CA THR A 123 68.64 -15.72 7.76
C THR A 123 67.37 -16.57 7.73
N LEU A 124 67.49 -17.87 7.44
CA LEU A 124 66.35 -18.80 7.45
C LEU A 124 65.73 -18.92 8.85
N ALA A 125 66.55 -18.95 9.90
CA ALA A 125 66.04 -18.96 11.28
C ALA A 125 65.25 -17.68 11.61
N SER A 126 65.76 -16.51 11.20
CA SER A 126 65.05 -15.23 11.36
C SER A 126 63.72 -15.22 10.59
N LEU A 127 63.73 -15.62 9.33
CA LEU A 127 62.52 -15.69 8.51
C LEU A 127 61.48 -16.65 9.08
N GLN A 128 61.92 -17.79 9.64
CA GLN A 128 61.02 -18.74 10.29
C GLN A 128 60.37 -18.12 11.54
N GLN A 129 61.12 -17.34 12.32
CA GLN A 129 60.58 -16.60 13.45
C GLN A 129 59.56 -15.55 13.01
N ASP A 130 59.86 -14.79 11.95
CA ASP A 130 58.94 -13.78 11.39
C ASP A 130 57.65 -14.43 10.86
N ILE A 131 57.76 -15.56 10.16
CA ILE A 131 56.60 -16.33 9.66
C ILE A 131 55.72 -16.79 10.82
N ASN A 132 56.32 -17.25 11.92
CA ASN A 132 55.56 -17.66 13.09
C ASN A 132 54.85 -16.47 13.75
N ALA A 133 55.52 -15.32 13.89
CA ALA A 133 54.93 -14.10 14.42
C ALA A 133 53.78 -13.59 13.54
N LEU A 134 53.95 -13.62 12.21
CA LEU A 134 52.89 -13.25 11.26
C LEU A 134 51.70 -14.20 11.30
N ARG A 135 51.93 -15.50 11.50
CA ARG A 135 50.84 -16.47 11.69
C ARG A 135 50.05 -16.19 12.97
N GLU A 136 50.75 -15.90 14.07
CA GLU A 136 50.09 -15.55 15.33
C GLU A 136 49.28 -14.26 15.19
N LEU A 137 49.86 -13.21 14.59
CA LEU A 137 49.14 -11.97 14.30
C LEU A 137 47.91 -12.21 13.41
N ARG A 138 48.04 -13.05 12.39
CA ARG A 138 46.91 -13.42 11.52
C ARG A 138 45.78 -14.06 12.33
N THR A 139 46.10 -15.00 13.23
CA THR A 139 45.08 -15.65 14.07
C THR A 139 44.42 -14.67 15.05
N GLN A 140 45.17 -13.70 15.58
CA GLN A 140 44.62 -12.64 16.43
C GLN A 140 43.64 -11.77 15.65
N LEU A 141 44.03 -11.31 14.45
CA LEU A 141 43.18 -10.49 13.58
C LEU A 141 41.93 -11.25 13.11
N GLU A 142 42.05 -12.53 12.76
CA GLU A 142 40.91 -13.40 12.44
C GLU A 142 39.93 -13.48 13.63
N GLY A 143 40.46 -13.58 14.86
CA GLY A 143 39.67 -13.54 16.09
C GLY A 143 38.98 -12.21 16.34
N GLU A 144 39.66 -11.09 16.12
CA GLU A 144 39.06 -9.74 16.22
C GLU A 144 37.96 -9.51 15.18
N VAL A 145 38.20 -9.89 13.93
CA VAL A 145 37.20 -9.82 12.85
C VAL A 145 35.97 -10.66 13.20
N ALA A 146 36.15 -11.87 13.74
CA ALA A 146 35.04 -12.71 14.19
C ALA A 146 34.23 -12.03 15.31
N ARG A 147 34.90 -11.46 16.33
CA ARG A 147 34.23 -10.72 17.42
C ARG A 147 33.47 -9.50 16.91
N LEU A 148 34.08 -8.70 16.05
CA LEU A 148 33.44 -7.54 15.43
C LEU A 148 32.24 -7.94 14.58
N SER A 149 32.34 -9.03 13.81
CA SER A 149 31.22 -9.58 13.03
C SER A 149 30.05 -9.99 13.93
N THR A 150 30.31 -10.68 15.04
CA THR A 150 29.27 -11.04 16.01
C THR A 150 28.66 -9.80 16.68
N SER A 151 29.48 -8.81 17.05
CA SER A 151 29.01 -7.55 17.62
C SER A 151 28.14 -6.76 16.64
N LEU A 152 28.53 -6.72 15.37
CA LEU A 152 27.77 -6.05 14.31
C LEU A 152 26.42 -6.71 14.10
N LYS A 153 26.38 -8.05 13.98
CA LYS A 153 25.11 -8.81 13.89
C LYS A 153 24.21 -8.55 15.10
N GLY A 154 24.77 -8.49 16.30
CA GLY A 154 24.04 -8.13 17.51
C GLY A 154 23.43 -6.73 17.44
N SER A 155 24.22 -5.74 17.00
CA SER A 155 23.77 -4.37 16.81
C SER A 155 22.67 -4.25 15.74
N GLU A 156 22.81 -4.95 14.61
CA GLU A 156 21.79 -4.99 13.54
C GLU A 156 20.47 -5.58 14.04
N ALA A 157 20.52 -6.64 14.85
CA ALA A 157 19.33 -7.21 15.46
C ALA A 157 18.63 -6.22 16.42
N VAL A 158 19.40 -5.48 17.22
CA VAL A 158 18.86 -4.43 18.10
C VAL A 158 18.21 -3.31 17.28
N VAL A 159 18.85 -2.86 16.19
CA VAL A 159 18.28 -1.85 15.29
C VAL A 159 16.97 -2.36 14.65
N GLY A 160 16.92 -3.63 14.25
CA GLY A 160 15.69 -4.27 13.76
C GLY A 160 14.55 -4.21 14.79
N LEU A 161 14.82 -4.64 16.03
CA LEU A 161 13.86 -4.59 17.12
C LEU A 161 13.38 -3.17 17.44
N LEU A 162 14.29 -2.19 17.45
CA LEU A 162 13.94 -0.78 17.67
C LEU A 162 13.08 -0.22 16.54
N ARG A 163 13.37 -0.58 15.28
CA ARG A 163 12.56 -0.19 14.13
C ARG A 163 11.14 -0.75 14.22
N ASP A 164 11.01 -2.03 14.58
CA ASP A 164 9.71 -2.68 14.73
C ASP A 164 8.91 -2.09 15.89
N ARG A 165 9.57 -1.81 17.01
CA ARG A 165 8.96 -1.09 18.14
C ARG A 165 8.51 0.31 17.75
N SER A 166 9.32 1.05 16.99
CA SER A 166 8.96 2.38 16.50
C SER A 166 7.71 2.33 15.61
N LYS A 167 7.63 1.38 14.68
CA LYS A 167 6.44 1.21 13.83
C LYS A 167 5.20 0.85 14.65
N ALA A 168 5.34 -0.05 15.63
CA ALA A 168 4.24 -0.43 16.50
C ALA A 168 3.74 0.77 17.35
N LEU A 169 4.66 1.60 17.85
CA LEU A 169 4.30 2.83 18.57
C LEU A 169 3.62 3.86 17.67
N GLN A 170 4.10 4.05 16.43
CA GLN A 170 3.44 4.92 15.45
C GLN A 170 2.02 4.46 15.12
N ALA A 171 1.81 3.15 14.93
CA ALA A 171 0.47 2.60 14.69
C ALA A 171 -0.47 2.82 15.89
N ARG A 172 0.03 2.63 17.12
CA ARG A 172 -0.75 2.91 18.33
C ARG A 172 -1.07 4.40 18.49
N LEU A 173 -0.11 5.28 18.17
CA LEU A 173 -0.34 6.72 18.23
C LEU A 173 -1.42 7.14 17.22
N ALA A 174 -1.36 6.62 15.99
CA ALA A 174 -2.39 6.89 14.98
C ALA A 174 -3.78 6.39 15.40
N ASP A 175 -3.89 5.19 16.01
CA ASP A 175 -5.16 4.67 16.53
C ASP A 175 -5.72 5.55 17.66
N GLU A 176 -4.86 5.99 18.59
CA GLU A 176 -5.28 6.89 19.66
C GLU A 176 -5.65 8.29 19.15
N GLU A 177 -4.92 8.84 18.17
CA GLU A 177 -5.27 10.09 17.49
C GLU A 177 -6.65 9.98 16.82
N GLU A 178 -6.93 8.91 16.08
CA GLU A 178 -8.24 8.66 15.47
C GLU A 178 -9.35 8.57 16.53
N ARG A 179 -9.12 7.84 17.63
CA ARG A 179 -10.08 7.76 18.75
C ARG A 179 -10.37 9.13 19.36
N THR A 180 -9.35 9.96 19.55
CA THR A 180 -9.54 11.31 20.09
C THR A 180 -10.35 12.19 19.14
N LEU A 181 -10.11 12.12 17.82
CA LEU A 181 -10.89 12.83 16.82
C LEU A 181 -12.35 12.37 16.81
N LEU A 182 -12.59 11.05 16.86
CA LEU A 182 -13.94 10.49 16.93
C LEU A 182 -14.66 10.89 18.23
N ALA A 183 -13.95 10.90 19.35
CA ALA A 183 -14.48 11.36 20.64
C ALA A 183 -14.84 12.86 20.58
N GLN A 184 -13.97 13.69 20.01
CA GLN A 184 -14.22 15.13 19.81
C GLN A 184 -15.48 15.35 18.95
N ALA A 185 -15.59 14.64 17.82
CA ALA A 185 -16.78 14.71 16.95
C ALA A 185 -18.04 14.16 17.61
N SER A 186 -17.92 13.22 18.56
CA SER A 186 -19.06 12.76 19.36
C SER A 186 -19.47 13.80 20.41
N ILE A 187 -18.53 14.51 21.02
CA ILE A 187 -18.80 15.59 21.97
C ILE A 187 -19.52 16.73 21.25
N GLU A 188 -19.00 17.19 20.11
CA GLU A 188 -19.61 18.26 19.31
C GLU A 188 -21.06 17.92 18.89
N ARG A 189 -21.31 16.67 18.48
CA ARG A 189 -22.68 16.20 18.20
C ARG A 189 -23.58 16.19 19.44
N LYS A 190 -23.04 15.88 20.61
CA LYS A 190 -23.79 15.94 21.88
C LYS A 190 -24.08 17.37 22.29
N ASP A 191 -23.14 18.30 22.10
CA ASP A 191 -23.32 19.72 22.41
C ASP A 191 -24.42 20.33 21.53
N ILE A 192 -24.40 20.06 20.22
CA ILE A 192 -25.48 20.46 19.30
C ILE A 192 -26.84 19.90 19.78
N ARG A 193 -26.88 18.64 20.20
CA ARG A 193 -28.11 18.03 20.73
C ARG A 193 -28.55 18.68 22.05
N ILE A 194 -27.63 19.04 22.92
CA ILE A 194 -27.92 19.73 24.18
C ILE A 194 -28.52 21.11 23.88
N ASP A 195 -27.97 21.86 22.92
CA ASP A 195 -28.50 23.15 22.50
C ASP A 195 -29.91 23.04 21.92
N GLU A 196 -30.15 22.05 21.05
CA GLU A 196 -31.50 21.74 20.53
C GLU A 196 -32.49 21.44 21.66
N LEU A 197 -32.09 20.58 22.61
CA LEU A 197 -32.92 20.23 23.75
C LEU A 197 -33.17 21.44 24.65
N PHE A 198 -32.19 22.32 24.83
CA PHE A 198 -32.35 23.54 25.60
C PHE A 198 -33.40 24.46 24.97
N VAL A 199 -33.34 24.65 23.64
CA VAL A 199 -34.37 25.41 22.89
C VAL A 199 -35.75 24.77 23.04
N MET A 200 -35.86 23.44 22.93
CA MET A 200 -37.13 22.74 23.11
C MET A 200 -37.70 22.89 24.53
N VAL A 201 -36.84 22.79 25.55
CA VAL A 201 -37.24 22.98 26.96
C VAL A 201 -37.73 24.40 27.18
N GLU A 202 -37.04 25.40 26.63
CA GLU A 202 -37.44 26.80 26.82
C GLU A 202 -38.74 27.13 26.08
N ALA A 203 -38.91 26.64 24.86
CA ALA A 203 -40.18 26.72 24.14
C ALA A 203 -41.32 26.02 24.90
N GLY A 204 -41.04 24.85 25.49
CA GLY A 204 -41.99 24.12 26.32
C GLY A 204 -42.38 24.87 27.59
N LYS A 205 -41.43 25.53 28.26
CA LYS A 205 -41.73 26.40 29.42
C LYS A 205 -42.63 27.57 29.03
N GLN A 206 -42.31 28.27 27.94
CA GLN A 206 -43.13 29.38 27.44
C GLN A 206 -44.55 28.94 27.09
N ALA A 207 -44.69 27.79 26.42
CA ALA A 207 -46.00 27.21 26.11
C ALA A 207 -46.79 26.88 27.39
N LEU A 208 -46.14 26.31 28.40
CA LEU A 208 -46.75 26.00 29.68
C LEU A 208 -47.17 27.26 30.46
N GLU A 209 -46.35 28.31 30.45
CA GLU A 209 -46.70 29.60 31.05
C GLU A 209 -47.91 30.22 30.35
N HIS A 210 -47.94 30.21 29.03
CA HIS A 210 -49.08 30.69 28.25
C HIS A 210 -50.36 29.88 28.53
N GLU A 211 -50.27 28.54 28.62
CA GLU A 211 -51.40 27.68 28.98
C GLU A 211 -51.90 27.97 30.40
N ARG A 212 -51.00 28.22 31.35
CA ARG A 212 -51.36 28.64 32.72
C ARG A 212 -52.09 29.97 32.72
N GLU A 213 -51.61 30.97 31.98
CA GLU A 213 -52.29 32.27 31.83
C GLU A 213 -53.70 32.09 31.26
N LEU A 214 -53.85 31.36 30.15
CA LEU A 214 -55.15 31.06 29.56
C LEU A 214 -56.07 30.32 30.55
N SER A 215 -55.56 29.34 31.29
CA SER A 215 -56.31 28.61 32.31
C SER A 215 -56.77 29.54 33.44
N THR A 216 -55.91 30.43 33.92
CA THR A 216 -56.27 31.42 34.95
C THR A 216 -57.33 32.41 34.44
N SER A 217 -57.21 32.87 33.20
CA SER A 217 -58.19 33.74 32.54
C SER A 217 -59.54 33.04 32.37
N ALA A 218 -59.54 31.80 31.90
CA ALA A 218 -60.75 30.98 31.76
C ALA A 218 -61.45 30.77 33.12
N LYS A 219 -60.69 30.49 34.19
CA LYS A 219 -61.24 30.40 35.56
C LYS A 219 -61.87 31.72 35.99
N ALA A 220 -61.20 32.85 35.78
CA ALA A 220 -61.75 34.16 36.10
C ALA A 220 -63.03 34.49 35.30
N GLN A 221 -63.10 34.06 34.04
CA GLN A 221 -64.29 34.21 33.20
C GLN A 221 -65.44 33.33 33.70
N VAL A 222 -65.17 32.09 34.11
CA VAL A 222 -66.17 31.21 34.72
C VAL A 222 -66.69 31.82 36.03
N ASP A 223 -65.82 32.36 36.88
CA ASP A 223 -66.22 33.04 38.11
C ASP A 223 -67.10 34.25 37.84
N LEU A 224 -66.76 35.06 36.82
CA LEU A 224 -67.59 36.19 36.39
C LEU A 224 -68.96 35.74 35.89
N LEU A 225 -69.01 34.73 35.01
CA LEU A 225 -70.26 34.16 34.50
C LEU A 225 -71.11 33.59 35.63
N ASN A 226 -70.50 32.91 36.61
CA ASN A 226 -71.21 32.41 37.78
C ASN A 226 -71.82 33.56 38.61
N ARG A 227 -71.08 34.66 38.81
CA ARG A 227 -71.63 35.88 39.46
C ARG A 227 -72.77 36.49 38.64
N GLN A 228 -72.65 36.55 37.32
CA GLN A 228 -73.72 37.03 36.43
C GLN A 228 -74.96 36.13 36.49
N ILE A 229 -74.79 34.80 36.49
CA ILE A 229 -75.89 33.84 36.65
C ILE A 229 -76.56 34.00 38.01
N ALA A 230 -75.78 34.18 39.09
CA ALA A 230 -76.32 34.43 40.41
C ALA A 230 -77.15 35.73 40.45
N ALA A 231 -76.62 36.82 39.89
CA ALA A 231 -77.33 38.10 39.78
C ALA A 231 -78.61 37.98 38.92
N LEU A 232 -78.57 37.27 37.80
CA LEU A 232 -79.75 37.00 36.96
C LEU A 232 -80.79 36.14 37.71
N ARG A 233 -80.36 35.14 38.49
CA ARG A 233 -81.26 34.34 39.34
C ARG A 233 -81.91 35.19 40.43
N GLU A 234 -81.17 36.11 41.03
CA GLU A 234 -81.73 37.08 41.99
C GLU A 234 -82.73 38.01 41.32
N GLN A 235 -82.40 38.57 40.15
CA GLN A 235 -83.32 39.38 39.34
C GLN A 235 -84.58 38.60 38.96
N LEU A 236 -84.46 37.35 38.53
CA LEU A 236 -85.59 36.45 38.27
C LEU A 236 -86.39 36.16 39.54
N GLY A 237 -85.73 36.03 40.69
CA GLY A 237 -86.37 35.94 42.01
C GLY A 237 -87.25 37.16 42.28
N VAL A 238 -86.68 38.37 42.16
CA VAL A 238 -87.42 39.63 42.32
C VAL A 238 -88.58 39.74 41.33
N ILE A 239 -88.35 39.41 40.05
CA ILE A 239 -89.41 39.43 39.02
C ILE A 239 -90.49 38.40 39.33
N SER A 240 -90.13 37.17 39.72
CA SER A 240 -91.11 36.13 40.06
C SER A 240 -91.92 36.49 41.31
N GLN A 241 -91.31 37.16 42.29
CA GLN A 241 -92.01 37.63 43.47
C GLN A 241 -92.91 38.84 43.16
N ALA A 242 -92.46 39.75 42.30
CA ALA A 242 -93.29 40.83 41.76
C ALA A 242 -94.44 40.28 40.91
N LEU A 243 -94.21 39.23 40.13
CA LEU A 243 -95.23 38.52 39.37
C LEU A 243 -96.24 37.86 40.31
N LYS A 244 -95.79 37.16 41.37
CA LYS A 244 -96.67 36.56 42.38
C LYS A 244 -97.50 37.62 43.12
N LEU A 245 -96.90 38.75 43.50
CA LEU A 245 -97.62 39.90 44.07
C LEU A 245 -98.64 40.50 43.08
N ALA A 246 -98.30 40.54 41.79
CA ALA A 246 -99.22 40.97 40.74
C ALA A 246 -100.35 39.95 40.52
N GLU A 247 -100.08 38.64 40.60
CA GLU A 247 -101.05 37.55 40.52
C GLU A 247 -101.99 37.55 41.74
N GLU A 248 -101.48 37.73 42.96
CA GLU A 248 -102.30 37.88 44.18
C GLU A 248 -103.17 39.14 44.11
N LYS A 249 -102.63 40.27 43.64
CA LYS A 249 -103.41 41.50 43.37
C LYS A 249 -104.45 41.31 42.26
N SER A 250 -104.16 40.46 41.27
CA SER A 250 -105.11 40.07 40.23
C SER A 250 -106.21 39.16 40.77
N GLN A 251 -105.92 38.28 41.74
CA GLN A 251 -106.91 37.45 42.43
C GLN A 251 -107.89 38.27 43.29
N ASP A 252 -107.39 39.31 43.98
CA ASP A 252 -108.24 40.25 44.72
C ASP A 252 -109.13 41.07 43.77
N GLN A 253 -108.65 41.42 42.57
CA GLN A 253 -109.46 42.05 41.52
C GLN A 253 -110.43 41.05 40.85
N GLU A 254 -110.16 39.74 40.88
CA GLU A 254 -111.01 38.69 40.30
C GLU A 254 -112.27 38.41 41.14
N LEU A 255 -112.24 38.71 42.45
CA LEU A 255 -113.43 38.73 43.32
C LEU A 255 -114.32 39.96 43.08
N GLU A 256 -113.76 41.08 42.60
CA GLU A 256 -114.50 42.29 42.21
C GLU A 256 -114.98 42.26 40.73
N ILE A 257 -114.38 41.39 39.90
CA ILE A 257 -114.68 41.22 38.47
C ILE A 257 -115.55 39.97 38.18
N SER A 258 -116.03 39.26 39.22
CA SER A 258 -117.08 38.22 39.06
C SER A 258 -118.47 38.81 38.74
N ASP A 259 -118.72 40.09 39.03
CA ASP A 259 -119.97 40.79 38.71
C ASP A 259 -119.97 41.44 37.30
N LEU A 260 -118.79 41.71 36.71
CA LEU A 260 -118.66 42.28 35.34
C LEU A 260 -118.44 41.24 34.21
N GLY A 261 -118.15 39.98 34.55
CA GLY A 261 -117.79 38.90 33.62
C GLY A 261 -118.89 38.36 32.68
N LYS A 262 -120.15 38.82 32.81
CA LYS A 262 -121.24 38.42 31.89
C LYS A 262 -121.29 39.20 30.58
N ARG A 263 -120.47 40.24 30.37
CA ARG A 263 -120.64 41.16 29.22
C ARG A 263 -119.51 41.27 28.20
N LEU A 264 -118.35 40.61 28.34
CA LEU A 264 -117.23 40.97 27.45
C LEU A 264 -116.20 39.88 27.09
N ASN A 265 -116.61 38.63 26.88
CA ASN A 265 -115.72 37.65 26.21
C ASN A 265 -116.41 36.92 25.06
N VAL A 266 -116.78 37.73 24.07
CA VAL A 266 -117.03 37.38 22.68
C VAL A 266 -115.74 37.41 21.84
N LEU A 267 -114.55 37.74 22.37
CA LEU A 267 -113.37 37.88 21.51
C LEU A 267 -112.08 37.34 22.15
N LEU A 268 -111.38 36.51 21.38
CA LEU A 268 -109.99 36.04 21.50
C LEU A 268 -109.72 34.66 22.10
N ALA A 269 -110.43 33.66 21.55
CA ALA A 269 -109.89 32.34 21.27
C ALA A 269 -108.96 32.31 20.03
N LYS A 270 -108.01 33.25 19.89
CA LYS A 270 -107.29 33.43 18.62
C LYS A 270 -105.89 33.99 18.79
N GLN A 271 -104.87 33.13 18.99
CA GLN A 271 -103.46 33.39 18.63
C GLN A 271 -102.51 32.15 18.77
N VAL A 272 -102.96 30.93 18.42
CA VAL A 272 -102.04 29.79 18.14
C VAL A 272 -102.48 28.99 16.90
N ASN A 273 -103.14 29.65 15.95
CA ASN A 273 -103.52 29.00 14.68
C ASN A 273 -103.36 29.95 13.48
N GLU A 274 -102.24 30.67 13.42
CA GLU A 274 -101.92 31.58 12.30
C GLU A 274 -100.51 31.41 11.69
N LEU A 275 -99.52 30.76 12.32
CA LEU A 275 -98.16 30.66 11.71
C LEU A 275 -97.96 29.49 10.69
N GLU A 276 -98.69 28.38 10.82
CA GLU A 276 -98.70 27.28 9.83
C GLU A 276 -99.61 27.57 8.60
N LYS A 277 -100.53 28.55 8.72
CA LYS A 277 -101.47 28.93 7.65
C LYS A 277 -100.83 29.87 6.61
N TYR A 278 -99.94 30.78 7.03
CA TYR A 278 -99.29 31.74 6.13
C TYR A 278 -98.13 31.14 5.29
N ARG A 279 -97.41 30.13 5.78
CA ARG A 279 -96.40 29.40 4.97
C ARG A 279 -97.06 28.72 3.75
N SER A 280 -98.27 28.19 3.93
CA SER A 280 -99.00 27.46 2.87
C SER A 280 -99.67 28.38 1.83
N GLU A 281 -100.13 29.59 2.20
CA GLU A 281 -100.67 30.57 1.23
C GLU A 281 -99.57 31.34 0.45
N PHE A 282 -98.45 31.65 1.11
CA PHE A 282 -97.30 32.35 0.52
C PHE A 282 -96.68 31.54 -0.64
N PHE A 283 -96.33 30.27 -0.40
CA PHE A 283 -95.78 29.38 -1.43
C PHE A 283 -96.80 29.01 -2.52
N GLY A 284 -98.09 28.96 -2.17
CA GLY A 284 -99.18 28.73 -3.13
C GLY A 284 -99.32 29.84 -4.18
N THR A 285 -99.15 31.11 -3.77
CA THR A 285 -99.24 32.27 -4.66
C THR A 285 -97.99 32.39 -5.54
N LEU A 286 -96.81 32.16 -4.96
CA LEU A 286 -95.54 32.20 -5.69
C LEU A 286 -95.44 31.08 -6.75
N ARG A 287 -95.98 29.88 -6.45
CA ARG A 287 -96.08 28.76 -7.41
C ARG A 287 -97.06 29.03 -8.55
N LYS A 288 -98.17 29.74 -8.32
CA LYS A 288 -99.15 30.10 -9.37
C LYS A 288 -98.60 31.12 -10.38
N VAL A 289 -97.74 32.04 -9.92
CA VAL A 289 -97.17 33.11 -10.77
C VAL A 289 -95.93 32.63 -11.53
N LEU A 290 -95.03 31.90 -10.88
CA LEU A 290 -93.76 31.46 -11.49
C LEU A 290 -93.85 30.10 -12.20
N GLY A 291 -94.88 29.29 -11.91
CA GLY A 291 -95.07 27.97 -12.51
C GLY A 291 -95.59 27.97 -13.95
N GLN A 292 -95.98 29.12 -14.49
CA GLN A 292 -96.42 29.28 -15.89
C GLN A 292 -95.26 29.64 -16.85
N ASN A 293 -94.07 29.86 -16.32
CA ASN A 293 -92.90 30.23 -17.11
C ASN A 293 -92.16 28.97 -17.58
N PRO A 294 -92.04 28.69 -18.89
CA PRO A 294 -91.39 27.48 -19.40
C PRO A 294 -89.90 27.38 -19.02
N ASN A 295 -89.29 28.48 -18.60
CA ASN A 295 -87.86 28.57 -18.32
C ASN A 295 -87.49 28.42 -16.82
N ILE A 296 -88.48 28.26 -15.92
CA ILE A 296 -88.27 28.14 -14.47
C ILE A 296 -88.85 26.81 -13.98
N ARG A 297 -88.05 26.01 -13.26
CA ARG A 297 -88.51 24.74 -12.67
C ARG A 297 -88.76 24.91 -11.18
N VAL A 298 -89.94 24.51 -10.72
CA VAL A 298 -90.29 24.53 -9.29
C VAL A 298 -90.04 23.14 -8.70
N VAL A 299 -89.15 23.02 -7.72
CA VAL A 299 -88.80 21.78 -7.03
C VAL A 299 -89.00 21.98 -5.53
N GLY A 300 -90.08 21.43 -4.97
CA GLY A 300 -90.44 21.64 -3.57
C GLY A 300 -90.73 23.11 -3.27
N ASP A 301 -89.94 23.69 -2.38
CA ASP A 301 -89.96 25.11 -1.96
C ASP A 301 -88.92 25.97 -2.70
N ARG A 302 -88.32 25.44 -3.77
CA ARG A 302 -87.23 26.10 -4.52
C ARG A 302 -87.61 26.41 -5.96
N PHE A 303 -87.15 27.57 -6.43
CA PHE A 303 -87.23 27.98 -7.83
C PHE A 303 -85.87 27.81 -8.48
N VAL A 304 -85.81 26.96 -9.50
CA VAL A 304 -84.56 26.57 -10.17
C VAL A 304 -84.50 27.25 -11.53
N PHE A 305 -83.46 28.05 -11.71
CA PHE A 305 -83.13 28.76 -12.95
C PHE A 305 -81.92 28.09 -13.61
N PRO A 306 -82.03 27.62 -14.86
CA PRO A 306 -80.86 27.17 -15.62
C PRO A 306 -79.83 28.30 -15.73
N SER A 307 -78.54 27.99 -15.58
CA SER A 307 -77.50 29.02 -15.60
C SER A 307 -77.39 29.71 -16.95
N GLU A 308 -77.66 29.02 -18.06
CA GLU A 308 -77.57 29.54 -19.44
C GLU A 308 -78.62 30.63 -19.72
N LEU A 309 -79.72 30.63 -18.97
CA LEU A 309 -80.72 31.70 -19.05
C LEU A 309 -80.21 32.99 -18.38
N LEU A 310 -79.41 32.84 -17.32
CA LEU A 310 -78.98 33.95 -16.48
C LEU A 310 -77.60 34.49 -16.86
N PHE A 311 -76.72 33.64 -17.38
CA PHE A 311 -75.30 33.93 -17.57
C PHE A 311 -74.78 33.32 -18.86
N ASP A 312 -73.81 34.00 -19.48
CA ASP A 312 -72.97 33.41 -20.51
C ASP A 312 -72.06 32.31 -19.93
N SER A 313 -71.59 31.41 -20.80
CA SER A 313 -70.68 30.33 -20.40
C SER A 313 -69.40 30.88 -19.74
N GLY A 314 -69.01 30.31 -18.60
CA GLY A 314 -67.84 30.76 -17.82
C GLY A 314 -67.94 32.15 -17.19
N SER A 315 -69.09 32.84 -17.31
CA SER A 315 -69.30 34.19 -16.78
C SER A 315 -70.20 34.19 -15.54
N ALA A 316 -70.01 35.18 -14.67
CA ALA A 316 -70.93 35.52 -13.58
C ALA A 316 -71.65 36.86 -13.82
N THR A 317 -71.52 37.44 -15.01
CA THR A 317 -72.23 38.66 -15.42
C THR A 317 -73.62 38.28 -15.94
N LEU A 318 -74.67 38.89 -15.38
CA LEU A 318 -76.05 38.61 -15.80
C LEU A 318 -76.31 39.12 -17.22
N GLY A 319 -76.82 38.24 -18.08
CA GLY A 319 -77.32 38.58 -19.42
C GLY A 319 -78.60 39.41 -19.37
N GLN A 320 -78.96 40.08 -20.47
CA GLN A 320 -80.16 40.93 -20.51
C GLN A 320 -81.46 40.13 -20.37
N GLU A 321 -81.51 38.93 -20.93
CA GLU A 321 -82.66 38.02 -20.78
C GLU A 321 -82.84 37.59 -19.32
N GLY A 322 -81.75 37.15 -18.67
CA GLY A 322 -81.77 36.77 -17.26
C GLY A 322 -82.15 37.91 -16.31
N LYS A 323 -81.73 39.15 -16.62
CA LYS A 323 -82.16 40.35 -15.90
C LYS A 323 -83.67 40.59 -16.03
N GLY A 324 -84.24 40.36 -17.21
CA GLY A 324 -85.69 40.46 -17.44
C GLY A 324 -86.47 39.45 -16.59
N GLU A 325 -86.01 38.20 -16.52
CA GLU A 325 -86.64 37.16 -15.70
C GLU A 325 -86.51 37.43 -14.19
N LEU A 326 -85.33 37.88 -13.75
CA LEU A 326 -85.12 38.27 -12.36
C LEU A 326 -85.89 39.54 -11.97
N ALA A 327 -86.16 40.46 -12.89
CA ALA A 327 -87.00 41.63 -12.64
C ALA A 327 -88.47 41.25 -12.42
N LYS A 328 -89.01 40.32 -13.23
CA LYS A 328 -90.35 39.75 -13.02
C LYS A 328 -90.47 39.06 -11.66
N LEU A 329 -89.41 38.33 -11.28
CA LEU A 329 -89.32 37.72 -9.95
C LEU A 329 -89.30 38.79 -8.85
N ALA A 330 -88.51 39.86 -9.01
CA ALA A 330 -88.40 40.94 -8.04
C ALA A 330 -89.74 41.63 -7.77
N VAL A 331 -90.48 42.00 -8.81
CA VAL A 331 -91.83 42.59 -8.69
C VAL A 331 -92.80 41.66 -7.97
N THR A 332 -92.74 40.35 -8.28
CA THR A 332 -93.59 39.35 -7.63
C THR A 332 -93.22 39.21 -6.14
N LEU A 333 -91.93 39.17 -5.82
CA LEU A 333 -91.43 39.06 -4.46
C LEU A 333 -91.76 40.30 -3.64
N GLU A 334 -91.67 41.51 -4.21
CA GLU A 334 -92.05 42.75 -3.54
C GLU A 334 -93.55 42.79 -3.22
N GLY A 335 -94.40 42.39 -4.18
CA GLY A 335 -95.85 42.32 -3.97
C GLY A 335 -96.29 41.31 -2.91
N ILE A 336 -95.52 40.24 -2.71
CA ILE A 336 -95.79 39.27 -1.64
C ILE A 336 -95.14 39.73 -0.32
N ALA A 337 -93.94 40.31 -0.36
CA ALA A 337 -93.25 40.87 0.81
C ALA A 337 -94.10 41.91 1.55
N ALA A 338 -94.84 42.74 0.82
CA ALA A 338 -95.77 43.73 1.40
C ALA A 338 -96.94 43.10 2.18
N LYS A 339 -97.26 41.82 1.95
CA LYS A 339 -98.32 41.09 2.65
C LYS A 339 -97.83 40.35 3.89
N ILE A 340 -96.51 40.29 4.09
CA ILE A 340 -95.91 39.58 5.21
C ILE A 340 -95.80 40.54 6.40
N PRO A 341 -96.34 40.20 7.58
CA PRO A 341 -96.27 41.07 8.75
C PRO A 341 -94.82 41.42 9.14
N PRO A 342 -94.57 42.64 9.64
CA PRO A 342 -93.22 43.08 10.00
C PRO A 342 -92.56 42.27 11.13
N GLY A 343 -93.31 41.46 11.88
CA GLY A 343 -92.79 40.56 12.92
C GLY A 343 -92.28 39.20 12.43
N VAL A 344 -92.37 38.90 11.13
CA VAL A 344 -91.89 37.62 10.55
C VAL A 344 -90.48 37.79 9.98
N ASN A 345 -89.52 37.11 10.61
CA ASN A 345 -88.10 37.11 10.24
C ASN A 345 -87.80 36.15 9.07
N TRP A 346 -88.16 36.55 7.84
CA TRP A 346 -87.85 35.79 6.61
C TRP A 346 -86.73 36.42 5.78
N ILE A 347 -85.98 35.57 5.09
CA ILE A 347 -84.94 35.91 4.11
C ILE A 347 -85.10 35.07 2.83
N LEU A 348 -84.69 35.64 1.69
CA LEU A 348 -84.60 35.00 0.39
C LEU A 348 -83.15 34.58 0.14
N ARG A 349 -82.92 33.27 0.06
CA ARG A 349 -81.62 32.66 -0.15
C ARG A 349 -81.47 32.25 -1.61
N VAL A 350 -80.39 32.69 -2.23
CA VAL A 350 -79.99 32.39 -3.61
C VAL A 350 -78.75 31.48 -3.57
N ASP A 351 -78.89 30.29 -4.12
CA ASP A 351 -77.92 29.21 -4.09
C ASP A 351 -77.37 28.96 -5.50
N GLY A 352 -76.07 29.13 -5.70
CA GLY A 352 -75.40 28.92 -6.98
C GLY A 352 -74.75 27.54 -7.07
N HIS A 353 -74.90 26.88 -8.23
CA HIS A 353 -74.33 25.57 -8.50
C HIS A 353 -73.62 25.51 -9.86
N THR A 354 -72.57 24.71 -9.95
CA THR A 354 -71.89 24.37 -11.21
C THR A 354 -72.06 22.88 -11.52
N ASP A 355 -71.69 22.49 -12.74
CA ASP A 355 -71.37 21.08 -13.00
C ASP A 355 -69.95 20.75 -12.52
N ARG A 356 -69.51 19.51 -12.78
CA ARG A 356 -68.20 18.99 -12.36
C ARG A 356 -67.06 19.26 -13.34
N GLN A 357 -67.30 19.90 -14.48
CA GLN A 357 -66.22 20.31 -15.37
C GLN A 357 -65.41 21.39 -14.64
N PRO A 358 -64.09 21.21 -14.48
CA PRO A 358 -63.27 22.14 -13.72
C PRO A 358 -63.14 23.47 -14.48
N ILE A 359 -63.41 24.58 -13.79
CA ILE A 359 -63.02 25.92 -14.23
C ILE A 359 -61.77 26.35 -13.48
N ASN A 360 -60.78 26.89 -14.20
CA ASN A 360 -59.58 27.48 -13.61
C ASN A 360 -59.14 28.66 -14.49
N THR A 361 -59.64 29.84 -14.13
CA THR A 361 -59.33 31.11 -14.80
C THR A 361 -58.88 32.12 -13.75
N ASP A 362 -58.15 33.16 -14.13
CA ASP A 362 -57.70 34.20 -13.19
C ASP A 362 -58.85 34.83 -12.38
N LYS A 363 -60.06 34.89 -12.98
CA LYS A 363 -61.26 35.44 -12.33
C LYS A 363 -62.02 34.42 -11.48
N PHE A 364 -61.99 33.15 -11.89
CA PHE A 364 -62.66 32.04 -11.19
C PHE A 364 -61.69 30.86 -11.10
N PRO A 365 -60.87 30.80 -10.03
CA PRO A 365 -59.90 29.73 -9.83
C PRO A 365 -60.54 28.34 -9.62
N SER A 366 -61.78 28.28 -9.13
CA SER A 366 -62.55 27.05 -9.03
C SER A 366 -64.06 27.25 -9.22
N ASN A 367 -64.77 26.13 -9.25
CA ASN A 367 -66.23 26.08 -9.31
C ASN A 367 -66.90 26.71 -8.08
N TRP A 368 -66.22 26.79 -6.93
CA TRP A 368 -66.72 27.52 -5.76
C TRP A 368 -66.80 29.02 -6.01
N GLU A 369 -65.75 29.62 -6.58
CA GLU A 369 -65.73 31.06 -6.88
C GLU A 369 -66.74 31.39 -7.98
N LEU A 370 -66.86 30.56 -9.01
CA LEU A 370 -67.85 30.78 -10.07
C LEU A 370 -69.29 30.70 -9.54
N SER A 371 -69.64 29.66 -8.78
CA SER A 371 -71.00 29.51 -8.23
C SER A 371 -71.35 30.61 -7.23
N THR A 372 -70.42 30.98 -6.34
CA THR A 372 -70.62 32.06 -5.37
C THR A 372 -70.78 33.40 -6.09
N ALA A 373 -69.92 33.69 -7.07
CA ALA A 373 -70.01 34.92 -7.85
C ALA A 373 -71.34 35.04 -8.59
N ARG A 374 -71.85 33.94 -9.18
CA ARG A 374 -73.16 33.91 -9.84
C ARG A 374 -74.31 34.18 -8.86
N ALA A 375 -74.30 33.54 -7.69
CA ALA A 375 -75.32 33.77 -6.65
C ALA A 375 -75.30 35.22 -6.15
N VAL A 376 -74.11 35.78 -5.93
CA VAL A 376 -73.94 37.18 -5.53
C VAL A 376 -74.43 38.14 -6.62
N SER A 377 -74.17 37.86 -7.90
CA SER A 377 -74.68 38.68 -9.01
C SER A 377 -76.21 38.73 -9.03
N VAL A 378 -76.89 37.60 -8.79
CA VAL A 378 -78.36 37.55 -8.69
C VAL A 378 -78.85 38.34 -7.48
N VAL A 379 -78.25 38.17 -6.30
CA VAL A 379 -78.63 38.92 -5.10
C VAL A 379 -78.43 40.42 -5.28
N ARG A 380 -77.29 40.85 -5.83
CA ARG A 380 -77.02 42.27 -6.11
C ARG A 380 -78.04 42.84 -7.10
N TYR A 381 -78.41 42.07 -8.11
CA TYR A 381 -79.41 42.49 -9.06
C TYR A 381 -80.80 42.61 -8.41
N LEU A 382 -81.25 41.60 -7.66
CA LEU A 382 -82.52 41.66 -6.91
C LEU A 382 -82.56 42.83 -5.91
N ALA A 383 -81.45 43.12 -5.24
CA ALA A 383 -81.32 44.29 -4.38
C ALA A 383 -81.47 45.60 -5.17
N SER A 384 -80.87 45.68 -6.37
CA SER A 384 -81.03 46.83 -7.26
C SER A 384 -82.46 47.00 -7.80
N GLN A 385 -83.27 45.93 -7.80
CA GLN A 385 -84.69 45.96 -8.17
C GLN A 385 -85.62 46.31 -6.99
N GLY A 386 -85.08 46.67 -5.82
CA GLY A 386 -85.86 47.15 -4.67
C GLY A 386 -86.06 46.15 -3.54
N ILE A 387 -85.61 44.89 -3.68
CA ILE A 387 -85.68 43.93 -2.58
C ILE A 387 -84.68 44.33 -1.49
N SER A 388 -85.14 44.45 -0.24
CA SER A 388 -84.27 44.83 0.88
C SER A 388 -83.08 43.87 1.00
N ALA A 389 -81.86 44.43 0.99
CA ALA A 389 -80.63 43.66 1.16
C ALA A 389 -80.58 42.88 2.49
N THR A 390 -81.29 43.36 3.52
CA THR A 390 -81.43 42.65 4.81
C THR A 390 -82.22 41.36 4.71
N ARG A 391 -82.94 41.14 3.60
CA ARG A 391 -83.72 39.94 3.31
C ARG A 391 -83.09 39.09 2.21
N LEU A 392 -81.84 39.33 1.82
CA LEU A 392 -81.16 38.58 0.76
C LEU A 392 -79.92 37.87 1.29
N ALA A 393 -79.72 36.61 0.87
CA ALA A 393 -78.52 35.84 1.16
C ALA A 393 -78.05 35.14 -0.12
N ALA A 394 -76.74 35.14 -0.38
CA ALA A 394 -76.11 34.40 -1.49
C ALA A 394 -75.25 33.28 -0.93
N THR A 395 -75.36 32.08 -1.50
CA THR A 395 -74.48 30.94 -1.20
C THR A 395 -73.98 30.34 -2.51
N GLY A 396 -72.70 30.02 -2.62
CA GLY A 396 -72.19 29.14 -3.68
C GLY A 396 -72.01 27.73 -3.14
N PHE A 397 -72.27 26.72 -3.95
CA PHE A 397 -72.13 25.30 -3.58
C PHE A 397 -71.18 24.52 -4.50
N GLY A 398 -70.64 25.18 -5.53
CA GLY A 398 -69.83 24.56 -6.57
C GLY A 398 -70.50 23.34 -7.20
N GLN A 399 -69.70 22.33 -7.48
CA GLN A 399 -70.12 21.07 -8.10
C GLN A 399 -70.63 20.02 -7.09
N TYR A 400 -70.62 20.32 -5.78
CA TYR A 400 -70.75 19.34 -4.71
C TYR A 400 -72.21 18.97 -4.38
N HIS A 401 -73.17 19.67 -4.99
CA HIS A 401 -74.60 19.38 -4.86
C HIS A 401 -75.24 19.16 -6.25
N PRO A 402 -74.88 18.07 -6.97
CA PRO A 402 -75.46 17.77 -8.26
C PRO A 402 -76.90 17.25 -8.10
N VAL A 403 -77.82 17.80 -8.90
CA VAL A 403 -79.20 17.30 -9.05
C VAL A 403 -79.26 16.11 -10.00
N ASP A 404 -78.27 16.00 -10.88
CA ASP A 404 -78.12 14.88 -11.81
C ASP A 404 -76.68 14.38 -11.76
N ARG A 405 -76.50 13.10 -11.43
CA ARG A 405 -75.17 12.49 -11.31
C ARG A 405 -74.64 11.96 -12.66
N GLY A 406 -75.40 12.09 -13.74
CA GLY A 406 -75.02 11.65 -15.08
C GLY A 406 -73.78 12.35 -15.65
N GLU A 407 -73.27 11.78 -16.74
CA GLU A 407 -72.05 12.25 -17.42
C GLU A 407 -72.30 12.90 -18.79
N THR A 408 -73.55 13.26 -19.07
CA THR A 408 -73.95 13.82 -20.36
C THR A 408 -74.01 15.35 -20.34
N ALA A 409 -74.05 15.98 -21.51
CA ALA A 409 -74.18 17.43 -21.64
C ALA A 409 -75.46 17.94 -20.97
N GLU A 410 -76.55 17.18 -21.04
CA GLU A 410 -77.83 17.48 -20.40
C GLU A 410 -77.72 17.42 -18.87
N ALA A 411 -76.96 16.45 -18.33
CA ALA A 411 -76.71 16.35 -16.90
C ALA A 411 -75.90 17.55 -16.38
N TYR A 412 -74.88 17.98 -17.13
CA TYR A 412 -74.11 19.19 -16.79
C TYR A 412 -74.97 20.45 -16.82
N GLN A 413 -75.80 20.61 -17.85
CA GLN A 413 -76.74 21.72 -17.94
C GLN A 413 -77.71 21.76 -16.76
N ARG A 414 -78.24 20.59 -16.35
CA ARG A 414 -79.12 20.50 -15.17
C ARG A 414 -78.41 20.90 -13.87
N ASN A 415 -77.13 20.60 -13.74
CA ASN A 415 -76.35 20.91 -12.54
C ASN A 415 -75.95 22.38 -12.48
N ARG A 416 -75.67 23.03 -13.61
CA ARG A 416 -75.44 24.47 -13.70
C ARG A 416 -76.76 25.23 -13.51
N ARG A 417 -77.07 25.63 -12.28
CA ARG A 417 -78.33 26.31 -11.95
C ARG A 417 -78.19 27.30 -10.81
N ILE A 418 -79.16 28.19 -10.70
CA ILE A 418 -79.41 29.02 -9.52
C ILE A 418 -80.71 28.55 -8.87
N GLU A 419 -80.67 28.23 -7.58
CA GLU A 419 -81.86 27.94 -6.79
C GLU A 419 -82.21 29.13 -5.90
N ILE A 420 -83.49 29.47 -5.81
CA ILE A 420 -83.98 30.55 -4.94
C ILE A 420 -85.03 29.97 -4.00
N LYS A 421 -84.88 30.21 -2.70
CA LYS A 421 -85.81 29.74 -1.66
C LYS A 421 -86.02 30.77 -0.56
N LEU A 422 -87.15 30.68 0.13
CA LEU A 422 -87.41 31.46 1.35
C LEU A 422 -87.00 30.65 2.57
N THR A 423 -86.37 31.28 3.55
CA THR A 423 -86.02 30.64 4.83
C THR A 423 -86.17 31.65 5.97
N ASP A 424 -86.19 31.17 7.21
CA ASP A 424 -86.02 32.00 8.39
C ASP A 424 -84.55 32.41 8.55
N ARG A 425 -84.36 33.51 9.29
CA ARG A 425 -83.04 34.04 9.63
C ARG A 425 -82.40 33.26 10.77
#